data_AF-A0A3E0JZQ0-F1
#
_entry.id   AF-A0A3E0JZQ0-F1
#
_cell.length_a   1.000
_cell.length_b   1.000
_cell.length_c   1.000
_cell.angle_alpha   90.00
_cell.angle_beta   90.00
_cell.angle_gamma   90.00
#
_symmetry.space_group_name_H-M   'P 1'
#
loop_
_entity.id
_entity.type
_entity.pdbx_description
1 polymer ?
#
loop_
_entity_poly.entity_id
_entity_poly.type
_entity_poly.pdbx_seq_one_letter_code
_entity_poly.pdbx_strand_id
1 'polypeptide(L)' 'MGERTKYLCVAEEKIVEIPISKIKNGVMEKPELANQTLLMMQLVDETENRKPYKILHISFENVSFDENGKYD' A
#
# COMPACT_ATOMS: atom_id res chain seq x y z
N MET A 1 6.97 -20.53 7.05
CA MET A 1 5.88 -19.57 6.84
C MET A 1 6.41 -18.17 7.01
N GLY A 2 5.95 -17.24 6.19
CA GLY A 2 6.25 -15.82 6.36
C GLY A 2 5.03 -14.99 6.01
N GLU A 3 4.94 -13.78 6.54
CA GLU A 3 3.87 -12.83 6.22
C GLU A 3 4.33 -11.86 5.14
N ARG A 4 3.42 -11.51 4.24
CA ARG A 4 3.61 -10.50 3.21
C ARG A 4 2.53 -9.44 3.37
N THR A 5 2.95 -8.18 3.40
CA THR A 5 2.04 -7.03 3.34
C THR A 5 2.11 -6.38 1.97
N LYS A 6 0.97 -5.95 1.43
CA LYS A 6 0.85 -5.14 0.23
C LYS A 6 0.01 -3.90 0.50
N TYR A 7 0.40 -2.79 -0.10
CA TYR A 7 -0.34 -1.53 -0.07
C TYR A 7 -0.72 -1.19 -1.51
N LEU A 8 -2.01 -1.08 -1.79
CA LEU A 8 -2.54 -0.78 -3.12
C LEU A 8 -3.40 0.47 -3.05
N CYS A 9 -3.12 1.49 -3.86
CA CYS A 9 -3.95 2.67 -4.01
C CYS A 9 -4.79 2.59 -5.29
N VAL A 10 -6.06 2.99 -5.21
CA VAL A 10 -6.94 3.13 -6.36
C VAL A 10 -6.92 4.58 -6.83
N ALA A 11 -6.30 4.85 -7.98
CA ALA A 11 -6.19 6.17 -8.59
C ALA A 11 -6.79 6.16 -9.99
N GLU A 12 -7.85 6.96 -10.20
CA GLU A 12 -8.47 7.22 -11.52
C GLU A 12 -8.48 6.00 -12.45
N GLU A 13 -9.06 4.89 -11.98
CA GLU A 13 -9.21 3.60 -12.70
C GLU A 13 -7.99 2.68 -12.76
N LYS A 14 -6.89 3.01 -12.07
CA LYS A 14 -5.70 2.18 -11.95
C LYS A 14 -5.44 1.76 -10.51
N ILE A 15 -4.86 0.58 -10.36
CA ILE A 15 -4.32 0.11 -9.08
C ILE A 15 -2.82 0.37 -9.09
N VAL A 16 -2.34 1.14 -8.12
CA VAL A 16 -0.93 1.45 -7.92
C VAL A 16 -0.45 0.72 -6.69
N GLU A 17 0.52 -0.19 -6.83
CA GLU A 17 1.17 -0.84 -5.69
C GLU A 17 2.25 0.09 -5.10
N ILE A 18 2.18 0.31 -3.79
CA ILE A 18 3.24 0.96 -3.02
C ILE A 18 4.12 -0.14 -2.42
N PRO A 19 5.35 -0.35 -2.93
CA PRO A 19 6.23 -1.37 -2.39
C PRO A 19 6.72 -0.95 -0.99
N ILE A 20 6.90 -1.93 -0.10
CA ILE A 20 7.38 -1.70 1.28
C ILE A 20 8.69 -0.90 1.32
N SER A 21 9.54 -1.02 0.28
CA SER A 21 10.79 -0.25 0.17
C SER A 21 10.59 1.27 0.04
N LYS A 22 9.38 1.71 -0.27
CA LYS A 22 8.97 3.12 -0.33
C LYS A 22 8.31 3.62 0.96
N ILE A 23 8.20 2.75 1.97
CA ILE A 23 7.72 3.09 3.30
C ILE A 23 8.94 3.19 4.21
N LYS A 24 9.27 4.39 4.67
CA LYS A 24 10.44 4.67 5.50
C LYS A 24 10.00 5.39 6.76
N ASN A 25 10.31 4.80 7.92
CA ASN A 25 9.98 5.36 9.23
C ASN A 25 8.48 5.73 9.37
N GLY A 26 7.57 4.88 8.88
CA GLY A 26 6.12 5.14 8.88
C GLY A 26 5.63 5.88 7.64
N VAL A 27 6.46 6.71 7.03
CA VAL A 27 6.07 7.56 5.90
C VAL A 27 6.11 6.81 4.57
N MET A 28 5.00 6.82 3.84
CA MET A 28 4.93 6.34 2.46
C MET A 28 5.34 7.44 1.48
N GLU A 29 6.31 7.16 0.61
CA GLU A 29 6.81 8.12 -0.40
C GLU A 29 6.46 7.67 -1.83
N LYS A 30 5.52 8.38 -2.47
CA LYS A 30 5.11 8.14 -3.87
C LYS A 30 4.78 9.47 -4.58
N PRO A 31 5.79 10.16 -5.15
CA PRO A 31 5.62 11.46 -5.80
C PRO A 31 4.58 11.51 -6.93
N GLU A 32 4.34 10.38 -7.60
CA GLU A 32 3.31 10.25 -8.65
C GLU A 32 1.87 10.47 -8.14
N LEU A 33 1.64 10.37 -6.82
CA LEU A 33 0.34 10.53 -6.19
C LEU A 33 0.21 11.88 -5.45
N ALA A 34 1.15 12.81 -5.66
CA ALA A 34 1.14 14.12 -4.99
C ALA A 34 -0.19 14.87 -5.16
N ASN A 35 -0.66 15.48 -4.07
CA ASN A 35 -1.94 16.20 -3.98
C ASN A 35 -3.20 15.37 -4.28
N GLN A 36 -3.13 14.03 -4.19
CA GLN A 36 -4.28 13.16 -4.40
C GLN A 36 -4.78 12.57 -3.08
N THR A 37 -6.11 12.44 -2.99
CA THR A 37 -6.76 11.62 -1.95
C THR A 37 -7.30 10.35 -2.60
N LEU A 38 -6.85 9.20 -2.12
CA LEU A 38 -7.04 7.91 -2.77
C LEU A 38 -7.52 6.87 -1.76
N LEU A 39 -8.28 5.89 -2.21
CA LEU A 39 -8.58 4.71 -1.42
C LEU A 39 -7.36 3.78 -1.44
N MET A 40 -6.76 3.55 -0.27
CA MET A 40 -5.70 2.57 -0.08
C MET A 40 -6.25 1.30 0.54
N MET A 41 -5.80 0.16 0.03
CA MET A 41 -6.03 -1.16 0.59
C MET A 41 -4.71 -1.69 1.14
N GLN A 42 -4.72 -2.10 2.41
CA GLN A 42 -3.65 -2.89 2.99
C GLN A 42 -4.10 -4.36 3.01
N LEU A 43 -3.29 -5.24 2.43
CA LEU A 43 -3.51 -6.68 2.39
C LEU A 43 -2.36 -7.38 3.08
N VAL A 44 -2.66 -8.20 4.08
CA VAL A 44 -1.69 -9.08 4.75
C VAL A 44 -2.02 -10.52 4.39
N ASP A 45 -1.10 -11.19 3.70
CA ASP A 45 -1.19 -12.60 3.32
C ASP A 45 -0.08 -13.43 3.97
N GLU A 46 -0.44 -14.63 4.41
CA GLU A 46 0.49 -15.66 4.79
C GLU A 46 1.04 -16.35 3.54
N THR A 47 2.35 -16.60 3.55
CA THR A 47 3.05 -17.23 2.44
C THR A 47 3.58 -18.62 2.81
N GLU A 48 3.39 -19.55 1.88
CA GLU A 48 3.94 -20.89 1.91
C GLU A 48 4.75 -21.10 0.62
N ASN A 49 6.01 -21.54 0.72
CA ASN A 49 6.91 -21.68 -0.43
C ASN A 49 6.99 -20.42 -1.32
N ARG A 50 7.03 -19.23 -0.70
CA ARG A 50 7.05 -17.90 -1.35
C ARG A 50 5.81 -17.57 -2.18
N LYS A 51 4.72 -18.32 -2.05
CA LYS A 51 3.44 -18.05 -2.71
C LYS A 51 2.39 -17.66 -1.65
N PRO A 52 1.49 -16.72 -1.96
CA PRO A 52 0.34 -16.43 -1.09
C PRO A 52 -0.48 -17.70 -0.88
N TYR A 53 -0.81 -17.98 0.37
CA TYR A 53 -1.57 -19.16 0.78
C TYR A 53 -2.89 -18.77 1.44
N LYS A 54 -2.87 -17.79 2.36
CA LYS A 54 -4.04 -17.40 3.14
C LYS A 54 -4.05 -15.89 3.39
N ILE A 55 -5.20 -15.26 3.19
CA ILE A 55 -5.40 -13.86 3.58
C ILE A 55 -5.61 -13.80 5.09
N LEU A 56 -4.81 -13.01 5.79
CA LEU A 56 -4.90 -12.79 7.23
C LEU A 56 -5.70 -11.52 7.54
N HIS A 57 -5.50 -10.46 6.76
CA HIS A 57 -6.14 -9.17 7.00
C HIS A 57 -6.31 -8.36 5.71
N ILE A 58 -7.42 -7.63 5.62
CA ILE A 58 -7.67 -6.60 4.60
C ILE A 58 -8.27 -5.39 5.31
N SER A 59 -7.70 -4.21 5.09
CA SER A 59 -8.26 -2.93 5.50
C SER A 59 -8.30 -1.96 4.33
N PHE A 60 -9.19 -0.99 4.44
CA PHE A 60 -9.36 0.08 3.46
C PHE A 60 -9.40 1.42 4.19
N GLU A 61 -8.63 2.39 3.69
CA GLU A 61 -8.58 3.73 4.25
C GLU A 61 -8.40 4.77 3.14
N ASN A 62 -8.96 5.96 3.33
CA ASN A 62 -8.68 7.09 2.45
C ASN A 62 -7.39 7.76 2.91
N VAL A 63 -6.39 7.79 2.04
CA VAL A 63 -5.10 8.44 2.28
C VAL A 63 -4.98 9.70 1.43
N SER A 64 -4.51 10.79 2.04
CA SER A 64 -4.26 12.05 1.35
C SER A 64 -2.75 12.27 1.29
N PHE A 65 -2.20 12.24 0.08
CA PHE A 65 -0.78 12.52 -0.13
C PHE A 65 -0.56 14.04 -0.22
N ASP A 66 0.52 14.50 0.41
CA ASP A 66 0.93 15.91 0.36
C ASP A 66 1.45 16.33 -1.03
N GLU A 67 1.88 17.59 -1.14
CA GLU A 67 2.44 18.16 -2.38
C GLU A 67 3.70 17.45 -2.89
N ASN A 68 4.39 16.70 -2.02
CA ASN A 68 5.59 15.93 -2.33
C ASN A 68 5.27 14.44 -2.55
N GLY A 69 3.99 14.05 -2.46
CA GLY A 69 3.56 12.65 -2.56
C GLY A 69 3.91 11.83 -1.32
N LYS A 70 3.87 12.43 -0.12
CA LYS A 70 4.09 11.75 1.16
C LYS A 70 2.79 11.57 1.95
N TYR A 71 2.71 10.46 2.68
CA TYR A 71 1.64 10.12 3.61
C TYR A 71 2.27 9.52 4.88
N ASP A 72 1.87 9.98 6.07
CA ASP A 72 2.35 9.53 7.39
C ASP A 72 1.29 8.63 8.06
#